data_AF-A0A7X7YXB8-F1
#
_entry.id   AF-A0A7X7YXB8-F1
#
_cell.length_a   1.000
_cell.length_b   1.000
_cell.length_c   1.000
_cell.angle_alpha   90.00
_cell.angle_beta   90.00
_cell.angle_gamma   90.00
#
_symmetry.space_group_name_H-M   'P 1'
#
loop_
_entity.id
_entity.type
_entity.pdbx_description
1 polymer ?
#
loop_
_entity_poly.entity_id
_entity_poly.type
_entity_poly.pdbx_seq_one_letter_code
_entity_poly.pdbx_strand_id
1 'polypeptide(L)'
;MKPVLVFAVGISLACDLLVHADCPLDHFLVGCNRDGIEGTADDRTLFLDCRQKYRNTGQTAYSDWFYPLQESIFASYRYRIGEPGFDLFQAVDPGAGMTYEPNFAPAGEPEVDYRFMIECVDLSPGLRAVHKDYPQFTLDAAGQSFDHSEIHRLRGDSHIHMSYQATSGTTLRWITFRVFDDLDDGDQYEPSEPITIVFNVAPLPGDLVADGTVGPADLARLSRCWLRPGSSRDNDYWERADTDRDGAVNMVDFARLAASWRTQSGE
;
A
#
# COMPACT_ATOMS: atom_id res chain seq x y z
N MET A 1 -33.88 68.53 -8.48
CA MET A 1 -33.16 67.48 -9.23
C MET A 1 -32.77 66.40 -8.23
N LYS A 2 -33.25 65.16 -8.41
CA LYS A 2 -33.00 64.04 -7.48
C LYS A 2 -31.77 63.26 -7.98
N PRO A 3 -30.80 62.89 -7.12
CA PRO A 3 -29.72 61.99 -7.52
C PRO A 3 -30.24 60.54 -7.52
N VAL A 4 -29.99 59.83 -8.61
CA VAL A 4 -30.21 58.38 -8.74
C VAL A 4 -28.93 57.68 -8.26
N LEU A 5 -29.09 56.78 -7.28
CA LEU A 5 -28.04 55.88 -6.81
C LEU A 5 -27.80 54.75 -7.81
N VAL A 6 -26.54 54.40 -8.04
CA VAL A 6 -26.14 53.10 -8.61
C VAL A 6 -25.26 52.41 -7.58
N PHE A 7 -25.87 51.50 -6.81
CA PHE A 7 -25.13 50.54 -5.97
C PHE A 7 -24.77 49.34 -6.85
N ALA A 8 -23.49 49.21 -7.21
CA ALA A 8 -22.98 47.99 -7.79
C ALA A 8 -22.73 46.99 -6.65
N VAL A 9 -23.63 46.02 -6.48
CA VAL A 9 -23.40 44.84 -5.64
C VAL A 9 -22.53 43.90 -6.45
N GLY A 10 -21.22 43.91 -6.19
CA GLY A 10 -20.32 42.87 -6.69
C GLY A 10 -20.64 41.56 -5.98
N ILE A 11 -21.29 40.64 -6.69
CA ILE A 11 -21.39 39.25 -6.26
C ILE A 11 -20.00 38.65 -6.51
N SER A 12 -19.15 38.66 -5.49
CA SER A 12 -18.00 37.77 -5.47
C SER A 12 -18.55 36.35 -5.42
N LEU A 13 -18.50 35.64 -6.56
CA LEU A 13 -18.51 34.18 -6.56
C LEU A 13 -17.35 33.75 -5.65
N ALA A 14 -17.67 33.38 -4.42
CA ALA A 14 -16.83 32.48 -3.68
C ALA A 14 -16.83 31.20 -4.50
N CYS A 15 -15.74 30.97 -5.25
CA CYS A 15 -15.41 29.63 -5.70
C CYS A 15 -15.32 28.81 -4.42
N ASP A 16 -16.35 28.03 -4.16
CA ASP A 16 -16.33 26.99 -3.14
C ASP A 16 -15.09 26.15 -3.44
N LEU A 17 -14.06 26.32 -2.62
CA LEU A 17 -12.95 25.39 -2.55
C LEU A 17 -13.60 24.07 -2.17
N LEU A 18 -13.78 23.20 -3.16
CA LEU A 18 -14.12 21.81 -2.94
C LEU A 18 -12.96 21.22 -2.16
N VAL A 19 -13.05 21.29 -0.83
CA VAL A 19 -12.21 20.52 0.09
C VAL A 19 -12.57 19.08 -0.19
N HIS A 20 -11.78 18.42 -1.05
CA HIS A 20 -11.88 16.99 -1.26
C HIS A 20 -11.46 16.37 0.07
N ALA A 21 -12.38 15.62 0.68
CA ALA A 21 -12.06 14.90 1.90
C ALA A 21 -11.07 13.80 1.51
N ASP A 22 -9.84 13.91 1.99
CA ASP A 22 -8.86 12.82 1.91
C ASP A 22 -9.52 11.54 2.40
N CYS A 23 -9.41 10.48 1.60
CA CYS A 23 -9.95 9.19 1.97
C CYS A 23 -9.34 8.75 3.32
N PRO A 24 -10.14 8.53 4.37
CA PRO A 24 -9.61 8.25 5.71
C PRO A 24 -9.01 6.84 5.83
N LEU A 25 -9.00 6.09 4.73
CA LEU A 25 -8.77 4.66 4.67
C LEU A 25 -7.36 4.41 4.13
N ASP A 26 -6.78 3.26 4.47
CA ASP A 26 -5.36 3.01 4.20
C ASP A 26 -5.15 2.74 2.71
N HIS A 27 -4.21 3.45 2.08
CA HIS A 27 -3.84 3.25 0.68
C HIS A 27 -2.32 3.07 0.56
N PHE A 28 -1.90 2.14 -0.29
CA PHE A 28 -0.51 2.03 -0.71
C PHE A 28 -0.29 2.97 -1.88
N LEU A 29 0.59 3.96 -1.68
CA LEU A 29 0.88 4.95 -2.71
C LEU A 29 1.97 4.40 -3.63
N VAL A 30 1.68 4.37 -4.91
CA VAL A 30 2.65 4.06 -5.96
C VAL A 30 3.46 5.32 -6.24
N GLY A 31 4.79 5.20 -6.26
CA GLY A 31 5.69 6.28 -6.60
C GLY A 31 6.99 5.77 -7.23
N CYS A 32 7.86 6.71 -7.59
CA CYS A 32 9.24 6.48 -8.03
C CYS A 32 10.17 7.42 -7.25
N ASN A 33 11.50 7.22 -7.33
CA ASN A 33 12.47 8.10 -6.65
C ASN A 33 12.24 8.14 -5.13
N ARG A 34 12.54 7.05 -4.43
CA ARG A 34 12.21 6.91 -3.00
C ARG A 34 12.99 7.88 -2.12
N ASP A 35 14.18 8.31 -2.52
CA ASP A 35 14.94 9.31 -1.78
C ASP A 35 14.46 10.76 -2.02
N GLY A 36 13.68 10.98 -3.08
CA GLY A 36 13.06 12.26 -3.42
C GLY A 36 14.06 13.30 -3.93
N ILE A 37 15.24 12.85 -4.36
CA ILE A 37 16.31 13.68 -4.88
C ILE A 37 16.40 13.44 -6.37
N GLU A 38 16.08 14.45 -7.19
CA GLU A 38 16.21 14.35 -8.64
C GLU A 38 17.67 14.11 -9.07
N GLY A 39 17.87 13.22 -10.03
CA GLY A 39 19.17 12.90 -10.62
C GLY A 39 19.93 11.77 -9.92
N THR A 40 19.27 11.03 -9.02
CA THR A 40 19.84 9.87 -8.34
C THR A 40 19.55 8.57 -9.11
N ALA A 41 20.15 7.47 -8.65
CA ALA A 41 20.02 6.19 -9.33
C ALA A 41 18.61 5.59 -9.24
N ASP A 42 17.80 6.00 -8.26
CA ASP A 42 16.44 5.50 -8.04
C ASP A 42 15.34 6.38 -8.65
N ASP A 43 15.69 7.42 -9.44
CA ASP A 43 14.74 8.25 -10.21
C ASP A 43 13.72 7.41 -11.01
N ARG A 44 14.14 6.22 -11.44
CA ARG A 44 13.34 5.28 -12.24
C ARG A 44 12.94 4.02 -11.49
N THR A 45 13.21 3.92 -10.19
CA THR A 45 12.84 2.75 -9.40
C THR A 45 11.51 2.99 -8.70
N LEU A 46 10.53 2.13 -8.99
CA LEU A 46 9.22 2.20 -8.35
C LEU A 46 9.29 1.78 -6.88
N PHE A 47 8.38 2.31 -6.08
CA PHE A 47 8.13 1.83 -4.73
C PHE A 47 6.65 1.88 -4.36
N LEU A 48 6.28 1.08 -3.38
CA LEU A 48 5.00 1.18 -2.69
C LEU A 48 5.23 1.80 -1.31
N ASP A 49 4.60 2.95 -1.08
CA ASP A 49 4.58 3.60 0.21
C ASP A 49 3.73 2.79 1.19
N CYS A 50 4.39 2.29 2.23
CA CYS A 50 3.78 1.46 3.27
C CYS A 50 3.50 2.23 4.56
N ARG A 51 3.63 3.57 4.60
CA ARG A 51 3.41 4.37 5.82
C ARG A 51 2.02 4.20 6.42
N GLN A 52 1.03 3.95 5.57
CA GLN A 52 -0.37 3.76 6.01
C GLN A 52 -0.68 2.32 6.40
N LYS A 53 0.24 1.38 6.18
CA LYS A 53 0.03 -0.03 6.48
C LYS A 53 -0.30 -0.20 7.97
N TYR A 54 -1.46 -0.80 8.23
CA TYR A 54 -1.99 -1.09 9.57
C TYR A 54 -2.33 0.12 10.44
N ARG A 55 -2.46 1.31 9.86
CA ARG A 55 -2.75 2.53 10.63
C ARG A 55 -4.01 2.38 11.47
N ASN A 56 -5.04 1.71 10.95
CA ASN A 56 -6.37 1.64 11.58
C ASN A 56 -6.76 0.25 12.13
N THR A 57 -5.81 -0.57 12.60
CA THR A 57 -6.09 -1.99 12.93
C THR A 57 -6.59 -2.25 14.35
N GLY A 58 -6.36 -1.34 15.30
CA GLY A 58 -6.75 -1.52 16.70
C GLY A 58 -7.12 -0.21 17.41
N GLN A 59 -7.13 -0.23 18.74
CA GLN A 59 -7.56 0.93 19.55
C GLN A 59 -6.65 2.15 19.41
N THR A 60 -5.36 1.88 19.18
CA THR A 60 -4.36 2.90 18.86
C THR A 60 -3.84 2.68 17.46
N ALA A 61 -3.49 3.74 16.76
CA ALA A 61 -2.98 3.63 15.40
C ALA A 61 -1.74 2.73 15.35
N TYR A 62 -1.65 1.88 14.32
CA TYR A 62 -0.54 0.93 14.13
C TYR A 62 -0.37 -0.09 15.27
N SER A 63 -1.42 -0.39 16.05
CA SER A 63 -1.29 -1.33 17.18
C SER A 63 -0.95 -2.74 16.74
N ASP A 64 -1.42 -3.17 15.56
CA ASP A 64 -1.22 -4.53 15.07
C ASP A 64 -0.26 -4.56 13.88
N TRP A 65 0.14 -5.78 13.51
CA TRP A 65 0.94 -6.09 12.31
C TRP A 65 0.07 -6.70 11.18
N PHE A 66 -1.25 -6.59 11.30
CA PHE A 66 -2.21 -7.22 10.39
C PHE A 66 -3.55 -6.48 10.40
N TYR A 67 -4.32 -6.59 9.32
CA TYR A 67 -5.70 -6.12 9.27
C TYR A 67 -6.69 -7.20 9.74
N PRO A 68 -7.53 -6.93 10.76
CA PRO A 68 -8.57 -7.88 11.16
C PRO A 68 -9.70 -7.91 10.12
N LEU A 69 -9.98 -9.09 9.55
CA LEU A 69 -11.14 -9.23 8.67
C LEU A 69 -12.43 -9.39 9.51
N GLN A 70 -13.51 -8.78 9.04
CA GLN A 70 -14.81 -8.84 9.68
C GLN A 70 -15.69 -9.91 9.05
N GLU A 71 -16.46 -10.60 9.87
CA GLU A 71 -17.46 -11.54 9.38
C GLU A 71 -18.55 -10.81 8.58
N SER A 72 -18.98 -11.43 7.49
CA SER A 72 -19.97 -10.91 6.55
C SER A 72 -21.04 -11.97 6.25
N ILE A 73 -22.14 -11.52 5.65
CA ILE A 73 -23.27 -12.37 5.28
C ILE A 73 -23.00 -13.36 4.13
N PHE A 74 -21.84 -13.27 3.46
CA PHE A 74 -21.54 -14.08 2.28
C PHE A 74 -20.86 -15.39 2.66
N ALA A 75 -21.41 -16.53 2.22
CA ALA A 75 -20.93 -17.84 2.69
C ALA A 75 -19.51 -18.22 2.20
N SER A 76 -19.18 -18.00 0.93
CA SER A 76 -17.93 -18.52 0.32
C SER A 76 -16.67 -17.74 0.70
N TYR A 77 -16.83 -16.49 1.10
CA TYR A 77 -15.77 -15.60 1.58
C TYR A 77 -16.33 -14.76 2.72
N ARG A 78 -16.53 -15.46 3.83
CA ARG A 78 -17.26 -14.98 5.00
C ARG A 78 -16.55 -13.81 5.65
N TYR A 79 -15.23 -13.79 5.64
CA TYR A 79 -14.46 -12.74 6.30
C TYR A 79 -13.95 -11.74 5.27
N ARG A 80 -14.09 -10.44 5.54
CA ARG A 80 -13.68 -9.39 4.63
C ARG A 80 -13.39 -8.07 5.32
N ILE A 81 -12.63 -7.25 4.62
CA ILE A 81 -12.45 -5.83 4.91
C ILE A 81 -12.56 -5.06 3.59
N GLY A 82 -13.08 -3.84 3.67
CA GLY A 82 -12.88 -2.85 2.61
C GLY A 82 -11.57 -2.15 2.93
N GLU A 83 -10.65 -2.14 1.97
CA GLU A 83 -9.30 -1.55 2.03
C GLU A 83 -8.29 -2.34 2.90
N PRO A 84 -6.97 -2.18 2.70
CA PRO A 84 -6.27 -1.11 1.97
C PRO A 84 -6.38 -1.12 0.44
N GLY A 85 -6.42 0.08 -0.17
CA GLY A 85 -6.42 0.28 -1.62
C GLY A 85 -5.05 0.63 -2.21
N PHE A 86 -5.05 1.08 -3.47
CA PHE A 86 -3.90 1.68 -4.14
C PHE A 86 -4.23 3.10 -4.57
N ASP A 87 -3.22 3.95 -4.61
CA ASP A 87 -3.29 5.30 -5.17
C ASP A 87 -1.93 5.68 -5.75
N LEU A 88 -1.81 6.83 -6.41
CA LEU A 88 -0.59 7.34 -6.99
C LEU A 88 -0.15 8.63 -6.29
N PHE A 89 1.15 8.83 -6.11
CA PHE A 89 1.64 10.18 -5.79
C PHE A 89 1.32 11.15 -6.92
N GLN A 90 0.94 12.37 -6.57
CA GLN A 90 0.52 13.41 -7.50
C GLN A 90 1.50 14.58 -7.48
N ALA A 91 1.82 15.11 -8.67
CA ALA A 91 2.70 16.26 -8.83
C ALA A 91 1.98 17.61 -8.97
N VAL A 92 0.68 17.60 -9.28
CA VAL A 92 -0.01 18.79 -9.83
C VAL A 92 -1.09 19.39 -8.93
N ASP A 93 -1.54 18.69 -7.88
CA ASP A 93 -2.55 19.19 -6.94
C ASP A 93 -1.98 19.31 -5.52
N PRO A 94 -1.45 20.49 -5.13
CA PRO A 94 -0.99 20.75 -3.77
C PRO A 94 -2.07 20.61 -2.69
N GLY A 95 -3.34 20.55 -3.07
CA GLY A 95 -4.47 20.32 -2.16
C GLY A 95 -4.71 18.84 -1.84
N ALA A 96 -4.11 17.92 -2.59
CA ALA A 96 -4.26 16.47 -2.40
C ALA A 96 -3.39 16.02 -1.21
N GLY A 97 -3.98 15.94 -0.01
CA GLY A 97 -3.23 15.97 1.25
C GLY A 97 -2.15 14.89 1.36
N MET A 98 -2.54 13.62 1.41
CA MET A 98 -1.61 12.51 1.63
C MET A 98 -0.88 12.03 0.36
N THR A 99 -1.30 12.51 -0.82
CA THR A 99 -0.80 12.04 -2.13
C THR A 99 0.03 13.08 -2.87
N TYR A 100 0.03 14.35 -2.46
CA TYR A 100 0.88 15.37 -3.08
C TYR A 100 2.33 15.26 -2.58
N GLU A 101 3.17 14.65 -3.42
CA GLU A 101 4.63 14.66 -3.26
C GLU A 101 5.26 14.62 -4.65
N PRO A 102 5.49 15.79 -5.28
CA PRO A 102 5.94 15.87 -6.67
C PRO A 102 7.24 15.12 -6.97
N ASN A 103 8.12 14.97 -5.97
CA ASN A 103 9.37 14.23 -6.15
C ASN A 103 9.18 12.71 -6.19
N PHE A 104 8.04 12.21 -5.71
CA PHE A 104 7.70 10.78 -5.73
C PHE A 104 6.74 10.41 -6.86
N ALA A 105 6.13 11.40 -7.50
CA ALA A 105 5.15 11.19 -8.55
C ALA A 105 5.84 10.76 -9.86
N PRO A 106 5.29 9.79 -10.60
CA PRO A 106 5.78 9.47 -11.93
C PRO A 106 5.60 10.66 -12.87
N ALA A 107 6.48 10.77 -13.87
CA ALA A 107 6.41 11.83 -14.87
C ALA A 107 5.46 11.41 -16.01
N GLY A 108 4.63 12.35 -16.47
CA GLY A 108 3.76 12.15 -17.63
C GLY A 108 2.36 11.61 -17.30
N GLU A 109 1.71 11.06 -18.31
CA GLU A 109 0.32 10.60 -18.28
C GLU A 109 0.23 9.07 -18.30
N PRO A 110 -0.74 8.48 -17.55
CA PRO A 110 -0.95 7.04 -17.56
C PRO A 110 -1.38 6.55 -18.95
N GLU A 111 -0.92 5.36 -19.34
CA GLU A 111 -1.09 4.73 -20.67
C GLU A 111 -0.40 5.48 -21.83
N VAL A 112 0.39 6.52 -21.54
CA VAL A 112 1.17 7.27 -22.53
C VAL A 112 2.65 7.22 -22.19
N ASP A 113 2.99 7.62 -20.96
CA ASP A 113 4.37 7.70 -20.48
C ASP A 113 4.71 6.57 -19.49
N TYR A 114 3.69 5.92 -18.91
CA TYR A 114 3.85 4.75 -18.04
C TYR A 114 2.59 3.88 -18.03
N ARG A 115 2.76 2.57 -17.80
CA ARG A 115 1.65 1.61 -17.62
C ARG A 115 1.91 0.73 -16.40
N PHE A 116 1.49 1.22 -15.23
CA PHE A 116 1.74 0.56 -13.97
C PHE A 116 0.78 -0.60 -13.75
N MET A 117 1.36 -1.78 -13.64
CA MET A 117 0.69 -3.03 -13.31
C MET A 117 0.96 -3.37 -11.84
N ILE A 118 -0.11 -3.69 -11.11
CA ILE A 118 -0.01 -4.20 -9.74
C ILE A 118 -0.13 -5.72 -9.79
N GLU A 119 0.97 -6.41 -9.49
CA GLU A 119 1.08 -7.86 -9.50
C GLU A 119 0.82 -8.46 -8.13
N CYS A 120 -0.04 -9.47 -8.05
CA CYS A 120 -0.06 -10.41 -6.94
C CYS A 120 1.11 -11.39 -7.10
N VAL A 121 2.23 -11.12 -6.43
CA VAL A 121 3.43 -11.96 -6.49
C VAL A 121 3.16 -13.31 -5.84
N ASP A 122 2.49 -13.31 -4.70
CA ASP A 122 2.10 -14.52 -3.97
C ASP A 122 0.95 -14.21 -3.00
N LEU A 123 0.21 -15.23 -2.55
CA LEU A 123 -0.88 -15.09 -1.59
C LEU A 123 -1.20 -16.39 -0.85
N SER A 124 -1.77 -16.27 0.35
CA SER A 124 -2.17 -17.44 1.12
C SER A 124 -3.46 -18.11 0.60
N PRO A 125 -3.59 -19.45 0.68
CA PRO A 125 -4.73 -20.17 0.12
C PRO A 125 -6.07 -19.74 0.72
N GLY A 126 -7.05 -19.37 -0.11
CA GLY A 126 -8.38 -18.96 0.35
C GLY A 126 -8.48 -17.49 0.78
N LEU A 127 -7.45 -16.70 0.55
CA LEU A 127 -7.55 -15.24 0.42
C LEU A 127 -7.81 -14.86 -1.04
N ARG A 128 -8.51 -13.76 -1.27
CA ARG A 128 -8.53 -13.04 -2.55
C ARG A 128 -8.66 -11.54 -2.32
N ALA A 129 -8.22 -10.76 -3.30
CA ALA A 129 -8.40 -9.32 -3.35
C ALA A 129 -9.32 -8.96 -4.52
N VAL A 130 -10.31 -8.09 -4.30
CA VAL A 130 -11.37 -7.79 -5.28
C VAL A 130 -11.54 -6.30 -5.41
N HIS A 131 -11.58 -5.81 -6.64
CA HIS A 131 -12.07 -4.47 -6.95
C HIS A 131 -13.43 -4.57 -7.63
N LYS A 132 -14.43 -3.83 -7.11
CA LYS A 132 -15.84 -3.95 -7.51
C LYS A 132 -16.31 -2.84 -8.43
N ASP A 133 -15.56 -1.74 -8.51
CA ASP A 133 -15.88 -0.65 -9.41
C ASP A 133 -15.26 -0.94 -10.78
N TYR A 134 -15.74 -0.29 -11.84
CA TYR A 134 -15.31 -0.59 -13.21
C TYR A 134 -13.96 0.06 -13.57
N PRO A 135 -12.98 -0.65 -14.16
CA PRO A 135 -12.99 -2.08 -14.49
C PRO A 135 -12.85 -2.99 -13.26
N GLN A 136 -13.69 -4.02 -13.19
CA GLN A 136 -13.71 -4.97 -12.07
C GLN A 136 -12.64 -6.03 -12.26
N PHE A 137 -11.98 -6.44 -11.17
CA PHE A 137 -11.01 -7.53 -11.19
C PHE A 137 -10.99 -8.31 -9.88
N THR A 138 -10.40 -9.50 -9.92
CA THR A 138 -10.16 -10.36 -8.75
C THR A 138 -8.76 -10.95 -8.87
N LEU A 139 -8.02 -10.85 -7.77
CA LEU A 139 -6.73 -11.51 -7.57
C LEU A 139 -6.93 -12.65 -6.57
N ASP A 140 -6.90 -13.89 -7.05
CA ASP A 140 -7.03 -15.12 -6.27
C ASP A 140 -5.92 -16.15 -6.54
N ALA A 141 -4.92 -15.78 -7.36
CA ALA A 141 -3.74 -16.58 -7.65
C ALA A 141 -2.50 -15.70 -7.85
N ALA A 142 -1.33 -16.25 -7.51
CA ALA A 142 -0.03 -15.66 -7.81
C ALA A 142 0.16 -15.46 -9.32
N GLY A 143 0.84 -14.38 -9.70
CA GLY A 143 1.07 -13.96 -11.09
C GLY A 143 -0.10 -13.26 -11.77
N GLN A 144 -1.26 -13.14 -11.11
CA GLN A 144 -2.33 -12.27 -11.60
C GLN A 144 -1.99 -10.81 -11.31
N SER A 145 -2.44 -9.92 -12.18
CA SER A 145 -2.24 -8.48 -12.05
C SER A 145 -3.48 -7.70 -12.47
N PHE A 146 -3.50 -6.42 -12.15
CA PHE A 146 -4.43 -5.46 -12.74
C PHE A 146 -3.70 -4.22 -13.21
N ASP A 147 -4.30 -3.55 -14.18
CA ASP A 147 -3.78 -2.34 -14.79
C ASP A 147 -4.26 -1.12 -14.01
N HIS A 148 -3.37 -0.53 -13.20
CA HIS A 148 -3.68 0.64 -12.40
C HIS A 148 -3.77 1.89 -13.28
N SER A 149 -2.89 2.01 -14.27
CA SER A 149 -2.87 3.13 -15.22
C SER A 149 -4.14 3.19 -16.06
N GLU A 150 -4.67 2.05 -16.53
CA GLU A 150 -5.95 2.00 -17.23
C GLU A 150 -7.11 2.50 -16.36
N ILE A 151 -7.19 2.04 -15.10
CA ILE A 151 -8.23 2.48 -14.15
C ILE A 151 -8.14 4.00 -13.93
N HIS A 152 -6.92 4.50 -13.69
CA HIS A 152 -6.66 5.91 -13.53
C HIS A 152 -7.16 6.70 -14.73
N ARG A 153 -6.73 6.33 -15.95
CA ARG A 153 -7.14 7.01 -17.19
C ARG A 153 -8.65 6.97 -17.42
N LEU A 154 -9.31 5.84 -17.14
CA LEU A 154 -10.75 5.68 -17.35
C LEU A 154 -11.60 6.51 -16.39
N ARG A 155 -11.12 6.72 -15.15
CA ARG A 155 -11.86 7.44 -14.11
C ARG A 155 -11.45 8.89 -13.97
N GLY A 156 -10.27 9.25 -14.45
CA GLY A 156 -9.62 10.53 -14.12
C GLY A 156 -9.20 10.61 -12.65
N ASP A 157 -9.03 9.46 -12.00
CA ASP A 157 -8.66 9.35 -10.59
C ASP A 157 -7.87 8.05 -10.38
N SER A 158 -6.67 8.14 -9.80
CA SER A 158 -5.79 7.03 -9.47
C SER A 158 -6.26 6.22 -8.25
N HIS A 159 -7.24 6.73 -7.50
CA HIS A 159 -7.69 6.14 -6.26
C HIS A 159 -8.48 4.83 -6.46
N ILE A 160 -7.96 3.73 -5.91
CA ILE A 160 -8.53 2.38 -6.06
C ILE A 160 -8.78 1.75 -4.70
N HIS A 161 -10.06 1.58 -4.35
CA HIS A 161 -10.45 0.78 -3.20
C HIS A 161 -10.43 -0.72 -3.50
N MET A 162 -9.79 -1.51 -2.66
CA MET A 162 -9.83 -2.98 -2.75
C MET A 162 -10.68 -3.59 -1.64
N SER A 163 -11.18 -4.81 -1.85
CA SER A 163 -11.80 -5.63 -0.81
C SER A 163 -11.07 -6.94 -0.69
N TYR A 164 -10.45 -7.18 0.45
CA TYR A 164 -9.81 -8.45 0.78
C TYR A 164 -10.84 -9.36 1.43
N GLN A 165 -10.86 -10.61 0.98
CA GLN A 165 -11.87 -11.57 1.39
C GLN A 165 -11.21 -12.92 1.65
N ALA A 166 -11.54 -13.55 2.78
CA ALA A 166 -10.99 -14.82 3.18
C ALA A 166 -12.09 -15.83 3.53
N THR A 167 -11.75 -17.11 3.35
CA THR A 167 -12.58 -18.24 3.78
C THR A 167 -12.57 -18.47 5.29
N SER A 168 -11.54 -17.98 5.99
CA SER A 168 -11.38 -18.06 7.44
C SER A 168 -10.95 -16.70 8.02
N GLY A 169 -11.43 -16.40 9.23
CA GLY A 169 -11.12 -15.20 10.00
C GLY A 169 -10.17 -15.45 11.17
N THR A 170 -9.75 -16.70 11.38
CA THR A 170 -8.92 -17.11 12.53
C THR A 170 -7.54 -17.60 12.12
N THR A 171 -7.28 -17.74 10.83
CA THR A 171 -6.00 -18.20 10.28
C THR A 171 -5.22 -17.01 9.73
N LEU A 172 -3.89 -17.05 9.84
CA LEU A 172 -2.99 -16.11 9.16
C LEU A 172 -3.34 -16.05 7.66
N ARG A 173 -3.56 -14.84 7.15
CA ARG A 173 -3.74 -14.59 5.72
C ARG A 173 -2.78 -13.52 5.26
N TRP A 174 -2.33 -13.61 4.02
CA TRP A 174 -1.41 -12.62 3.48
C TRP A 174 -1.48 -12.57 1.96
N ILE A 175 -1.07 -11.43 1.41
CA ILE A 175 -0.88 -11.19 -0.02
C ILE A 175 0.37 -10.34 -0.21
N THR A 176 1.16 -10.67 -1.22
CA THR A 176 2.36 -9.93 -1.59
C THR A 176 2.14 -9.24 -2.92
N PHE A 177 2.41 -7.94 -2.96
CA PHE A 177 2.27 -7.11 -4.14
C PHE A 177 3.60 -6.59 -4.64
N ARG A 178 3.70 -6.38 -5.95
CA ARG A 178 4.76 -5.63 -6.62
C ARG A 178 4.16 -4.73 -7.68
N VAL A 179 4.76 -3.57 -7.89
CA VAL A 179 4.43 -2.70 -9.03
C VAL A 179 5.53 -2.83 -10.07
N PHE A 180 5.13 -2.88 -11.34
CA PHE A 180 6.05 -2.78 -12.46
C PHE A 180 5.42 -1.98 -13.58
N ASP A 181 6.25 -1.47 -14.48
CA ASP A 181 5.83 -0.79 -15.69
C ASP A 181 5.82 -1.76 -16.88
N ASP A 182 4.68 -1.88 -17.56
CA ASP A 182 4.44 -2.79 -18.69
C ASP A 182 4.41 -2.04 -20.04
N LEU A 183 4.79 -0.76 -20.05
CA LEU A 183 4.83 0.02 -21.28
C LEU A 183 6.09 -0.31 -22.07
N ASP A 184 5.97 -0.94 -23.24
CA ASP A 184 7.11 -1.30 -24.10
C ASP A 184 7.51 -0.14 -25.02
N ASP A 185 8.08 0.93 -24.44
CA ASP A 185 8.51 2.15 -25.14
C ASP A 185 10.04 2.41 -25.06
N GLY A 186 10.75 1.61 -24.29
CA GLY A 186 12.18 1.72 -24.06
C GLY A 186 12.59 2.68 -22.94
N ASP A 187 11.64 3.22 -22.16
CA ASP A 187 11.89 4.13 -21.02
C ASP A 187 11.24 3.63 -19.70
N GLN A 188 11.10 2.31 -19.58
CA GLN A 188 10.43 1.63 -18.47
C GLN A 188 11.02 1.96 -17.10
N TYR A 189 10.13 2.14 -16.12
CA TYR A 189 10.51 2.15 -14.72
C TYR A 189 10.96 0.75 -14.24
N GLU A 190 11.97 0.72 -13.36
CA GLU A 190 12.38 -0.48 -12.66
C GLU A 190 11.29 -0.91 -11.65
N PRO A 191 10.98 -2.21 -11.54
CA PRO A 191 9.95 -2.71 -10.64
C PRO A 191 10.24 -2.40 -9.16
N SER A 192 9.16 -2.30 -8.37
CA SER A 192 9.28 -2.15 -6.93
C SER A 192 9.78 -3.42 -6.24
N GLU A 193 10.38 -3.26 -5.06
CA GLU A 193 10.47 -4.37 -4.12
C GLU A 193 9.07 -4.87 -3.75
N PRO A 194 8.86 -6.19 -3.54
CA PRO A 194 7.58 -6.69 -3.09
C PRO A 194 7.27 -6.27 -1.65
N ILE A 195 6.00 -5.96 -1.37
CA ILE A 195 5.48 -5.70 -0.02
C ILE A 195 4.46 -6.75 0.37
N THR A 196 4.44 -7.14 1.65
CA THR A 196 3.52 -8.20 2.13
C THR A 196 2.53 -7.66 3.14
N ILE A 197 1.24 -7.78 2.84
CA ILE A 197 0.14 -7.39 3.71
C ILE A 197 -0.40 -8.62 4.41
N VAL A 198 -0.68 -8.50 5.70
CA VAL A 198 -1.14 -9.58 6.57
C VAL A 198 -2.53 -9.29 7.10
N PHE A 199 -3.32 -10.33 7.30
CA PHE A 199 -4.69 -10.26 7.81
C PHE A 199 -4.97 -11.33 8.88
N ASN A 200 -6.02 -11.06 9.67
CA ASN A 200 -6.61 -11.87 10.75
C ASN A 200 -5.76 -12.12 12.00
N VAL A 201 -4.51 -12.52 11.83
CA VAL A 201 -3.65 -12.96 12.93
C VAL A 201 -2.27 -12.34 12.74
N ALA A 202 -1.66 -11.90 13.84
CA ALA A 202 -0.27 -11.47 13.82
C ALA A 202 0.63 -12.65 13.41
N PRO A 203 1.62 -12.45 12.52
CA PRO A 203 2.63 -13.47 12.25
C PRO A 203 3.36 -13.87 13.54
N LEU A 204 3.95 -15.07 13.55
CA LEU A 204 4.85 -15.45 14.63
C LEU A 204 5.99 -14.44 14.74
N PRO A 205 6.53 -14.15 15.95
CA PRO A 205 7.73 -13.34 16.06
C PRO A 205 8.86 -13.93 15.21
N GLY A 206 9.33 -13.16 14.22
CA GLY A 206 10.35 -13.59 13.27
C GLY A 206 9.85 -14.34 12.03
N ASP A 207 8.54 -14.50 11.82
CA ASP A 207 7.95 -14.88 10.53
C ASP A 207 7.87 -13.61 9.65
N LEU A 208 9.00 -13.28 9.03
CA LEU A 208 9.17 -12.06 8.27
C LEU A 208 8.56 -12.18 6.88
N VAL A 209 8.60 -13.37 6.27
CA VAL A 209 7.95 -13.62 4.97
C VAL A 209 6.45 -13.88 5.09
N ALA A 210 5.93 -13.97 6.32
CA ALA A 210 4.52 -14.20 6.66
C ALA A 210 3.95 -15.52 6.12
N ASP A 211 4.78 -16.57 5.99
CA ASP A 211 4.34 -17.86 5.46
C ASP A 211 3.74 -18.79 6.54
N GLY A 212 3.67 -18.31 7.78
CA GLY A 212 3.17 -19.05 8.92
C GLY A 212 4.23 -19.92 9.59
N THR A 213 5.48 -19.92 9.11
CA THR A 213 6.61 -20.64 9.68
C THR A 213 7.78 -19.68 9.95
N VAL A 214 8.69 -20.07 10.85
CA VAL A 214 9.93 -19.32 11.08
C VAL A 214 11.13 -20.18 10.70
N GLY A 215 11.88 -19.76 9.69
CA GLY A 215 12.94 -20.57 9.10
C GLY A 215 13.99 -19.79 8.31
N PRO A 216 14.72 -20.49 7.41
CA PRO A 216 15.82 -19.89 6.66
C PRO A 216 15.43 -18.69 5.79
N ALA A 217 14.20 -18.66 5.26
CA ALA A 217 13.70 -17.53 4.48
C ALA A 217 13.62 -16.26 5.33
N ASP A 218 13.13 -16.37 6.56
CA ASP A 218 13.05 -15.25 7.50
C ASP A 218 14.42 -14.79 7.95
N LEU A 219 15.32 -15.72 8.27
CA LEU A 219 16.69 -15.37 8.61
C LEU A 219 17.37 -14.61 7.46
N ALA A 220 17.14 -15.04 6.22
CA ALA A 220 17.65 -14.33 5.05
C ALA A 220 17.06 -12.92 4.95
N ARG A 221 15.75 -12.75 5.19
CA ARG A 221 15.10 -11.43 5.20
C ARG A 221 15.67 -10.52 6.30
N LEU A 222 15.80 -11.03 7.53
CA LEU A 222 16.40 -10.31 8.64
C LEU A 222 17.84 -9.88 8.33
N SER A 223 18.63 -10.76 7.69
CA SER A 223 20.03 -10.51 7.38
C SER A 223 20.24 -9.32 6.42
N ARG A 224 19.28 -9.05 5.51
CA ARG A 224 19.33 -7.92 4.58
C ARG A 224 19.19 -6.56 5.28
N CYS A 225 18.63 -6.56 6.49
CA CYS A 225 18.38 -5.35 7.26
C CYS A 225 19.25 -5.26 8.51
N TRP A 226 20.15 -6.24 8.73
CA TRP A 226 20.97 -6.34 9.94
C TRP A 226 21.79 -5.08 10.21
N LEU A 227 21.56 -4.47 11.39
CA LEU A 227 22.19 -3.22 11.83
C LEU A 227 21.99 -2.04 10.87
N ARG A 228 21.00 -2.12 9.98
CA ARG A 228 20.63 -1.02 9.10
C ARG A 228 19.90 0.04 9.92
N PRO A 229 20.36 1.31 9.91
CA PRO A 229 19.68 2.39 10.62
C PRO A 229 18.39 2.80 9.92
N GLY A 230 17.56 3.57 10.62
CA GLY A 230 16.39 4.23 10.01
C GLY A 230 15.21 3.29 9.80
N SER A 231 15.08 2.25 10.63
CA SER A 231 13.81 1.52 10.70
C SER A 231 12.72 2.47 11.19
N SER A 232 11.63 2.58 10.44
CA SER A 232 10.54 3.49 10.74
C SER A 232 9.25 3.03 10.07
N ARG A 233 8.17 3.78 10.25
CA ARG A 233 6.93 3.54 9.51
C ARG A 233 7.10 3.67 7.99
N ASP A 234 8.08 4.44 7.52
CA ASP A 234 8.31 4.71 6.10
C ASP A 234 8.83 3.49 5.34
N ASN A 235 9.26 2.46 6.06
CA ASN A 235 9.72 1.18 5.50
C ASN A 235 9.07 -0.02 6.19
N ASP A 236 7.91 0.16 6.82
CA ASP A 236 7.22 -0.88 7.61
C ASP A 236 8.16 -1.58 8.61
N TYR A 237 9.01 -0.78 9.26
CA TYR A 237 10.07 -1.26 10.16
C TYR A 237 10.93 -2.34 9.51
N TRP A 238 11.36 -2.05 8.28
CA TRP A 238 12.03 -2.96 7.36
C TRP A 238 11.25 -4.26 7.08
N GLU A 239 9.98 -4.13 6.71
CA GLU A 239 9.04 -5.25 6.51
C GLU A 239 9.05 -6.21 7.71
N ARG A 240 8.78 -5.64 8.90
CA ARG A 240 8.70 -6.33 10.21
C ARG A 240 10.02 -6.88 10.76
N ALA A 241 11.15 -6.64 10.10
CA ALA A 241 12.44 -7.13 10.58
C ALA A 241 12.87 -6.47 11.90
N ASP A 242 12.50 -5.21 12.13
CA ASP A 242 12.54 -4.54 13.43
C ASP A 242 11.23 -4.84 14.15
N THR A 243 11.24 -5.96 14.86
CA THR A 243 10.06 -6.59 15.45
C THR A 243 9.56 -5.87 16.70
N ASP A 244 10.42 -5.07 17.36
CA ASP A 244 10.07 -4.29 18.53
C ASP A 244 9.86 -2.80 18.25
N ARG A 245 10.08 -2.40 17.00
CA ARG A 245 9.88 -1.05 16.48
C ARG A 245 10.77 -0.03 17.19
N ASP A 246 11.97 -0.45 17.62
CA ASP A 246 12.93 0.39 18.33
C ASP A 246 13.74 1.30 17.40
N GLY A 247 13.64 1.09 16.08
CA GLY A 247 14.34 1.86 15.07
C GLY A 247 15.58 1.18 14.50
N ALA A 248 15.93 -0.04 14.94
CA ALA A 248 17.10 -0.77 14.45
C ALA A 248 16.93 -2.29 14.49
N VAL A 249 17.19 -2.96 13.36
CA VAL A 249 17.25 -4.44 13.33
C VAL A 249 18.55 -4.92 14.00
N ASN A 250 18.42 -5.57 15.16
CA ASN A 250 19.56 -5.91 15.99
C ASN A 250 19.43 -7.29 16.68
N MET A 251 20.27 -7.55 17.68
CA MET A 251 20.29 -8.84 18.38
C MET A 251 18.97 -9.16 19.10
N VAL A 252 18.20 -8.15 19.50
CA VAL A 252 16.86 -8.33 20.07
C VAL A 252 15.92 -8.97 19.04
N ASP A 253 15.91 -8.48 17.81
CA ASP A 253 15.08 -9.04 16.72
C ASP A 253 15.52 -10.45 16.34
N PHE A 254 16.83 -10.67 16.24
CA PHE A 254 17.35 -12.00 15.98
C PHE A 254 16.97 -12.99 17.09
N ALA A 255 17.04 -12.58 18.35
CA ALA A 255 16.65 -13.43 19.47
C ALA A 255 15.16 -13.78 19.42
N ARG A 256 14.29 -12.86 19.00
CA ARG A 256 12.86 -13.11 18.81
C ARG A 256 12.59 -14.09 17.68
N LEU A 257 13.27 -13.93 16.54
CA LEU A 257 13.22 -14.90 15.45
C LEU A 257 13.71 -16.28 15.89
N ALA A 258 14.85 -16.35 16.59
CA ALA A 258 15.41 -17.60 17.08
C ALA A 258 14.49 -18.30 18.10
N ALA A 259 13.76 -17.53 18.92
CA ALA A 259 12.80 -18.08 19.89
C ALA A 259 11.63 -18.80 19.21
N SER A 260 11.25 -18.41 18.00
CA SER A 260 10.19 -19.04 17.20
C SER A 260 10.72 -20.05 16.18
N TRP A 261 12.04 -20.31 16.12
CA TRP A 261 12.65 -21.09 15.05
C TRP A 261 12.02 -22.47 14.86
N ARG A 262 11.65 -22.80 13.61
CA ARG A 262 10.92 -24.03 13.21
C ARG A 262 9.55 -24.21 13.89
N THR A 263 8.99 -23.13 14.42
CA THR A 263 7.59 -23.10 14.84
C THR A 263 6.70 -22.89 13.63
N GLN A 264 5.50 -23.46 13.66
CA GLN A 264 4.46 -23.26 12.68
C GLN A 264 3.23 -22.69 13.40
N SER A 265 2.58 -21.70 12.79
CA SER A 265 1.30 -21.17 13.25
C SER A 265 0.21 -22.24 13.07
N GLY A 266 -0.61 -22.45 14.11
CA GLY A 266 -1.67 -23.45 14.07
C GLY A 266 -2.77 -23.10 13.07
N GLU A 267 -3.33 -24.11 12.40
CA GLU A 267 -4.55 -24.01 11.59
C GLU A 267 -5.82 -23.77 12.44
#